data_AF-A0AAD2DT17-F1
#
_entry.id   AF-A0AAD2DT17-F1
#
_cell.length_a   1.000
_cell.length_b   1.000
_cell.length_c   1.000
_cell.angle_alpha   90.00
_cell.angle_beta   90.00
_cell.angle_gamma   90.00
#
_symmetry.space_group_name_H-M   'P 1'
#
loop_
_entity.id
_entity.type
_entity.pdbx_description
1 polymer ?
#
loop_
_entity_poly.entity_id
_entity_poly.type
_entity_poly.pdbx_seq_one_letter_code
_entity_poly.pdbx_strand_id
1 'polypeptide(L)'
;MRKLCRNRLQVQKKKSALGQEGNFKQTQKLCMPFLRFKKDKVPAVGVQALDLKLPFCEIEVLKENLELIKRQLGLDRLEVLSATDADAIEKAWNHAILLKSNPHPQEILVQGRS
;
A
#
# COMPACT_ATOMS: atom_id res chain seq x y z
N MET A 1 -17.96 -16.23 -22.72
CA MET A 1 -16.50 -15.92 -22.59
C MET A 1 -16.01 -15.64 -21.15
N ARG A 2 -16.71 -14.87 -20.30
CA ARG A 2 -16.22 -14.52 -18.93
C ARG A 2 -15.91 -15.73 -18.00
N LYS A 3 -16.65 -16.85 -18.14
CA LYS A 3 -16.42 -18.08 -17.34
C LYS A 3 -15.10 -18.78 -17.69
N LEU A 4 -14.70 -18.76 -18.96
CA LEU A 4 -13.48 -19.44 -19.44
C LEU A 4 -12.21 -18.74 -18.91
N CYS A 5 -12.19 -17.41 -18.92
CA CYS A 5 -11.09 -16.60 -18.40
C CYS A 5 -10.95 -16.76 -16.86
N ARG A 6 -12.08 -16.86 -16.15
CA ARG A 6 -12.11 -17.12 -14.70
C ARG A 6 -11.52 -18.49 -14.35
N ASN A 7 -11.75 -19.52 -15.16
CA ASN A 7 -11.14 -20.85 -14.97
C ASN A 7 -9.64 -20.86 -15.27
N ARG A 8 -9.19 -20.17 -16.32
CA ARG A 8 -7.76 -20.08 -16.66
C ARG A 8 -6.96 -19.32 -15.58
N LEU A 9 -7.52 -18.25 -15.01
CA LEU A 9 -6.91 -17.53 -13.89
C LEU A 9 -6.79 -18.41 -12.63
N GLN A 10 -7.81 -19.23 -12.33
CA GLN A 10 -7.77 -20.14 -11.17
C GLN A 10 -6.69 -21.23 -11.33
N VAL A 11 -6.51 -21.76 -12.53
CA VAL A 11 -5.47 -22.75 -12.83
C VAL A 11 -4.08 -22.16 -12.67
N GLN A 12 -3.83 -20.96 -13.20
CA GLN A 12 -2.52 -20.30 -13.06
C GLN A 12 -2.24 -19.92 -11.60
N LYS A 13 -3.28 -19.52 -10.86
CA LYS A 13 -3.14 -19.16 -9.45
C LYS A 13 -2.75 -20.36 -8.57
N LYS A 14 -3.31 -21.56 -8.82
CA LYS A 14 -2.90 -22.81 -8.15
C LYS A 14 -1.47 -23.24 -8.49
N LYS A 15 -0.98 -22.92 -9.69
CA LYS A 15 0.38 -23.27 -10.13
C LYS A 15 1.47 -22.33 -9.62
N SER A 16 1.12 -21.10 -9.25
CA SER A 16 2.06 -20.12 -8.70
C SER A 16 2.65 -20.57 -7.36
N ALA A 17 3.83 -20.06 -6.98
CA ALA A 17 4.45 -20.34 -5.69
C ALA A 17 3.50 -20.07 -4.50
N LEU A 18 2.71 -19.00 -4.59
CA LEU A 18 1.65 -18.67 -3.62
C LEU A 18 0.54 -19.73 -3.55
N GLY A 19 0.27 -20.42 -4.67
CA GLY A 19 -0.74 -21.47 -4.79
C GLY A 19 -0.33 -22.82 -4.20
N GLN A 20 0.97 -23.07 -4.07
CA GLN A 20 1.52 -24.29 -3.47
C GLN A 20 1.78 -24.17 -1.97
N GLU A 21 1.74 -22.95 -1.43
CA GLU A 21 1.88 -22.71 -0.01
C GLU A 21 0.64 -23.21 0.75
N GLY A 22 0.84 -23.97 1.85
CA GLY A 22 -0.22 -24.66 2.59
C GLY A 22 -1.33 -23.76 3.12
N ASN A 23 -1.13 -22.43 3.11
CA ASN A 23 -2.07 -21.42 3.59
C ASN A 23 -2.74 -20.59 2.46
N PHE A 24 -2.73 -21.09 1.22
CA PHE A 24 -3.20 -20.38 0.03
C PHE A 24 -4.59 -19.73 0.15
N LYS A 25 -5.55 -20.33 0.87
CA LYS A 25 -6.89 -19.73 1.06
C LYS A 25 -6.83 -18.45 1.90
N GLN A 26 -5.99 -18.43 2.94
CA GLN A 26 -5.80 -17.26 3.79
C GLN A 26 -5.02 -16.17 3.03
N THR A 27 -3.93 -16.55 2.37
CA THR A 27 -3.16 -15.65 1.49
C THR A 27 -4.03 -15.07 0.38
N GLN A 28 -4.90 -15.90 -0.23
CA GLN A 28 -5.87 -15.43 -1.21
C GLN A 28 -6.82 -14.38 -0.63
N LYS A 29 -7.38 -14.56 0.57
CA LYS A 29 -8.26 -13.56 1.18
C LYS A 29 -7.55 -12.22 1.36
N LEU A 30 -6.28 -12.24 1.78
CA LEU A 30 -5.47 -11.03 2.00
C LEU A 30 -5.03 -10.36 0.69
N CYS A 31 -4.62 -11.14 -0.32
CA CYS A 31 -4.10 -10.58 -1.56
C CYS A 31 -5.18 -10.14 -2.55
N MET A 32 -6.41 -10.69 -2.49
CA MET A 32 -7.45 -10.36 -3.48
C MET A 32 -7.87 -8.88 -3.48
N PRO A 33 -8.03 -8.20 -2.33
CA PRO A 33 -8.24 -6.75 -2.29
C PRO A 33 -7.10 -5.99 -2.99
N PHE A 34 -5.85 -6.33 -2.68
CA PHE A 34 -4.66 -5.70 -3.28
C PHE A 34 -4.58 -5.93 -4.79
N LEU A 35 -4.78 -7.17 -5.26
CA LEU A 35 -4.79 -7.49 -6.68
C LEU A 35 -5.91 -6.76 -7.43
N ARG A 36 -7.09 -6.63 -6.80
CA ARG A 36 -8.19 -5.85 -7.37
C ARG A 36 -7.79 -4.39 -7.48
N PHE A 37 -7.27 -3.79 -6.40
CA PHE A 37 -6.77 -2.42 -6.38
C PHE A 37 -5.75 -2.15 -7.49
N LYS A 38 -4.71 -2.99 -7.60
CA LYS A 38 -3.70 -2.85 -8.66
C LYS A 38 -4.31 -3.00 -10.06
N LYS A 39 -5.17 -4.00 -10.28
CA LYS A 39 -5.87 -4.22 -11.56
C LYS A 39 -6.79 -3.05 -11.93
N ASP A 40 -7.41 -2.38 -10.96
CA ASP A 40 -8.25 -1.20 -11.20
C ASP A 40 -7.44 0.10 -11.39
N LYS A 41 -6.18 0.16 -10.91
CA LYS A 41 -5.26 1.29 -11.10
C LYS A 41 -4.53 1.29 -12.45
N VAL A 42 -4.23 0.11 -13.00
CA VAL A 42 -3.54 -0.04 -14.29
C VAL A 42 -4.22 0.73 -15.45
N PRO A 43 -5.56 0.75 -15.59
CA PRO A 43 -6.21 1.55 -16.62
C PRO A 43 -5.96 3.07 -16.52
N ALA A 44 -5.73 3.59 -15.31
CA ALA A 44 -5.57 5.03 -15.08
C ALA A 44 -4.09 5.47 -15.14
N VAL A 45 -3.18 4.64 -14.62
CA VAL A 45 -1.75 4.98 -14.45
C VAL A 45 -0.86 4.25 -15.48
N GLY A 46 -1.38 3.22 -16.15
CA GLY A 46 -0.62 2.37 -17.06
C GLY A 46 0.12 1.23 -16.34
N VAL A 47 1.03 0.58 -17.05
CA VAL A 47 1.81 -0.57 -16.55
C VAL A 47 2.67 -0.19 -15.34
N GLN A 48 3.06 1.08 -15.23
CA GLN A 48 3.82 1.65 -14.11
C GLN A 48 3.13 1.45 -12.75
N ALA A 49 1.80 1.26 -12.73
CA ALA A 49 1.07 0.92 -11.50
C ALA A 49 1.55 -0.39 -10.85
N LEU A 50 2.21 -1.25 -11.62
CA LEU A 50 2.75 -2.54 -11.18
C LEU A 50 4.22 -2.45 -10.76
N ASP A 51 4.86 -1.29 -10.92
CA ASP A 51 6.25 -1.10 -10.52
C ASP A 51 6.42 -1.28 -9.00
N LEU A 52 7.54 -1.86 -8.60
CA LEU A 52 7.86 -2.14 -7.20
C LEU A 52 8.35 -0.90 -6.44
N LYS A 53 8.73 0.14 -7.17
CA LYS A 53 9.25 1.41 -6.63
C LYS A 53 8.66 2.56 -7.45
N LEU A 54 8.38 3.66 -6.77
CA LEU A 54 7.99 4.89 -7.45
C LEU A 54 9.22 5.57 -8.06
N PRO A 55 9.03 6.33 -9.16
CA PRO A 55 10.12 7.05 -9.82
C PRO A 55 10.55 8.33 -9.08
N PHE A 56 10.06 8.54 -7.86
CA PHE A 56 10.37 9.69 -7.01
C PHE A 56 10.43 9.27 -5.55
N CYS A 57 11.06 10.10 -4.72
CA CYS A 57 11.10 9.91 -3.28
C CYS A 57 9.81 10.43 -2.64
N GLU A 58 8.98 9.54 -2.10
CA GLU A 58 7.68 9.89 -1.51
C GLU A 58 7.81 10.90 -0.36
N ILE A 59 8.83 10.71 0.51
CA ILE A 59 9.04 11.57 1.68
C ILE A 59 9.43 12.99 1.27
N GLU A 60 10.30 13.13 0.27
CA GLU A 60 10.76 14.44 -0.21
C GLU A 60 9.58 15.23 -0.78
N VAL A 61 8.78 14.62 -1.66
CA VAL A 61 7.61 15.26 -2.26
C VAL A 61 6.61 15.73 -1.18
N LEU A 62 6.37 14.93 -0.13
CA LEU A 62 5.48 15.33 0.95
C LEU A 62 6.05 16.45 1.82
N LYS A 63 7.37 16.45 2.07
CA LYS A 63 8.05 17.52 2.82
C LYS A 63 8.04 18.84 2.07
N GLU A 64 8.28 18.83 0.76
CA GLU A 64 8.22 20.02 -0.09
C GLU A 64 6.84 20.68 -0.09
N ASN A 65 5.78 19.88 0.06
CA ASN A 65 4.39 20.35 0.01
C ASN A 65 3.74 20.46 1.41
N LEU A 66 4.52 20.34 2.49
CA LEU A 66 4.00 20.19 3.85
C LEU A 66 3.10 21.36 4.28
N GLU A 67 3.53 22.60 4.00
CA GLU A 67 2.75 23.80 4.33
C GLU A 67 1.44 23.90 3.55
N LEU A 68 1.43 23.45 2.29
CA LEU A 68 0.21 23.43 1.48
C LEU A 68 -0.80 22.43 2.05
N ILE A 69 -0.35 21.20 2.33
CA ILE A 69 -1.17 20.14 2.89
C ILE A 69 -1.72 20.57 4.25
N LYS A 70 -0.87 21.15 5.10
CA LYS A 70 -1.24 21.66 6.42
C LYS A 70 -2.39 22.68 6.36
N ARG A 71 -2.30 23.64 5.44
CA ARG A 71 -3.34 24.66 5.23
C ARG A 71 -4.64 24.07 4.68
N GLN A 72 -4.55 23.17 3.69
CA GLN A 72 -5.72 22.55 3.07
C GLN A 72 -6.49 21.63 4.01
N LEU A 73 -5.78 20.98 4.94
CA LEU A 73 -6.38 20.11 5.95
C LEU A 73 -6.76 20.86 7.24
N GLY A 74 -6.42 22.15 7.37
CA GLY A 74 -6.71 22.96 8.56
C GLY A 74 -5.99 22.47 9.82
N LEU A 75 -4.75 21.97 9.67
CA LEU A 75 -3.99 21.37 10.75
C LEU A 75 -3.00 22.35 11.37
N ASP A 76 -2.85 22.33 12.69
CA ASP A 76 -1.87 23.15 13.39
C ASP A 76 -0.45 22.56 13.32
N ARG A 77 -0.36 21.24 13.24
CA ARG A 77 0.91 20.50 13.10
C ARG A 77 0.73 19.33 12.15
N LEU A 78 1.73 19.16 11.29
CA LEU A 78 1.83 18.08 10.33
C LEU A 78 3.26 17.55 10.34
N GLU A 79 3.41 16.25 10.57
CA GLU A 79 4.71 15.57 10.53
C GLU A 79 4.67 14.41 9.54
N VAL A 80 5.77 14.25 8.80
CA VAL A 80 5.98 13.21 7.79
C VAL A 80 7.02 12.25 8.34
N LEU A 81 6.58 11.02 8.62
CA LEU A 81 7.40 10.00 9.28
C LEU A 81 7.59 8.76 8.39
N SER A 82 8.78 8.16 8.43
CA SER A 82 9.05 6.91 7.71
C SER A 82 8.57 5.71 8.50
N ALA A 83 7.85 4.79 7.84
CA ALA A 83 7.44 3.53 8.47
C ALA A 83 8.57 2.52 8.64
N THR A 84 9.77 2.80 8.14
CA THR A 84 10.98 1.99 8.38
C THR A 84 11.73 2.40 9.65
N ASP A 85 11.44 3.58 10.19
CA ASP A 85 12.13 4.11 11.37
C ASP A 85 11.38 3.70 12.64
N ALA A 86 12.09 3.03 13.56
CA ALA A 86 11.50 2.51 14.79
C ALA A 86 10.98 3.64 15.70
N ASP A 87 11.72 4.75 15.78
CA ASP A 87 11.34 5.91 16.58
C ASP A 87 10.09 6.61 16.01
N ALA A 88 9.96 6.59 14.69
CA ALA A 88 8.77 7.08 13.98
C ALA A 88 7.53 6.20 14.23
N ILE A 89 7.70 4.87 14.33
CA ILE A 89 6.60 3.96 14.66
C ILE A 89 6.10 4.18 16.09
N GLU A 90 6.99 4.49 17.04
CA GLU A 90 6.58 4.83 18.41
C GLU A 90 5.73 6.12 18.45
N LYS A 91 6.13 7.13 17.66
CA LYS A 91 5.35 8.36 17.49
C LYS A 91 4.00 8.13 16.80
N ALA A 92 3.87 7.06 16.01
CA ALA A 92 2.62 6.70 15.35
C ALA A 92 1.49 6.30 16.31
N TRP A 93 1.81 6.08 17.60
CA TRP A 93 0.90 5.75 18.70
C TRP A 93 -0.20 4.76 18.27
N ASN A 94 -1.45 5.21 18.14
CA ASN A 94 -2.61 4.39 17.79
C ASN A 94 -2.56 3.75 16.39
N HIS A 95 -1.74 4.28 15.48
CA HIS A 95 -1.60 3.77 14.12
C HIS A 95 -0.44 2.78 13.95
N ALA A 96 0.38 2.56 14.99
CA ALA A 96 1.52 1.64 14.94
C ALA A 96 1.10 0.18 14.62
N ILE A 97 -0.13 -0.22 15.02
CA ILE A 97 -0.69 -1.54 14.73
C ILE A 97 -0.89 -1.74 13.21
N LEU A 98 -1.28 -0.69 12.49
CA LEU A 98 -1.46 -0.72 11.04
C LEU A 98 -0.12 -0.87 10.32
N LEU A 99 0.92 -0.18 10.79
CA LEU A 99 2.28 -0.27 10.25
C LEU A 99 2.86 -1.68 10.43
N LYS A 100 2.64 -2.30 11.60
CA LYS A 100 3.12 -3.66 11.90
C LYS A 100 2.37 -4.77 11.13
N SER A 101 1.14 -4.51 10.71
CA SER A 101 0.31 -5.48 9.99
C SER A 101 0.57 -5.51 8.48
N ASN A 102 1.34 -4.56 7.94
CA ASN A 102 1.71 -4.50 6.54
C ASN A 102 3.17 -5.00 6.35
N PRO A 103 3.39 -6.14 5.67
CA PRO A 103 4.73 -6.73 5.52
C PRO A 103 5.69 -5.90 4.63
N HIS A 104 5.18 -4.91 3.88
CA HIS A 104 5.99 -3.94 3.15
C HIS A 104 5.46 -2.52 3.40
N PRO A 105 5.79 -1.92 4.56
CA PRO A 105 5.31 -0.59 4.89
C PRO A 105 6.17 0.43 4.15
N GLN A 106 5.82 0.72 2.90
CA GLN A 106 6.26 1.94 2.21
C GLN A 106 5.34 3.12 2.54
N GLU A 107 4.31 2.92 3.36
CA GLU A 107 3.31 3.94 3.66
C GLU A 107 3.81 4.91 4.74
N ILE A 108 4.00 6.16 4.34
CA ILE A 108 4.33 7.29 5.21
C ILE A 108 3.16 7.59 6.13
N LEU A 109 3.41 7.72 7.43
CA LEU A 109 2.41 8.24 8.36
C LEU A 109 2.39 9.76 8.25
N VAL A 110 1.28 10.29 7.78
CA VAL A 110 0.94 11.71 7.87
C VAL A 110 0.08 11.89 9.12
N GLN A 111 0.67 12.36 10.21
CA GLN A 111 -0.08 12.68 11.43
C GLN A 111 -0.42 14.17 11.44
N GLY A 112 -1.72 14.48 11.51
CA GLY A 112 -2.26 15.81 11.75
C GLY A 112 -2.86 15.91 13.15
N ARG A 113 -2.53 16.96 13.91
CA ARG A 113 -3.30 17.34 15.10
C ARG A 113 -4.14 18.58 14.76
N SER A 114 -5.43 18.51 15.10
CA SER A 114 -6.36 19.64 15.11
C SER A 114 -6.22 20.44 16.40
#